data_AF-A0A7I9YYS4-F1
#
_entry.id   AF-A0A7I9YYS4-F1
#
_cell.length_a   1.000
_cell.length_b   1.000
_cell.length_c   1.000
_cell.angle_alpha   90.00
_cell.angle_beta   90.00
_cell.angle_gamma   90.00
#
_symmetry.space_group_name_H-M   'P 1'
#
loop_
_entity.id
_entity.type
_entity.pdbx_description
1 polymer ?
#
loop_
_entity_poly.entity_id
_entity_poly.type
_entity_poly.pdbx_seq_one_letter_code
_entity_poly.pdbx_strand_id
1 'polypeptide(L)'
;MTFWGHEGKLAHPLRTVAQILGRANRKGHARRLSRRFARVGVDIPPGRLREMLDGMPVSEDEMTDVKFALIAMRLNREKRIAKLARIQRRYGHAIL
;
A
#
# COMPACT_ATOMS: atom_id res chain seq x y z
N MET A 1 -0.70 -36.13 -18.35
CA MET A 1 0.00 -34.84 -18.60
C MET A 1 -0.89 -33.74 -18.06
N THR A 2 -0.76 -33.43 -16.78
CA THR A 2 -1.66 -32.55 -16.02
C THR A 2 -1.05 -31.17 -15.90
N PHE A 3 -1.70 -30.14 -16.45
CA PHE A 3 -1.39 -28.75 -16.10
C PHE A 3 -2.65 -27.90 -16.20
N TRP A 4 -3.68 -28.23 -15.43
CA TRP A 4 -4.80 -27.31 -15.19
C TRP A 4 -5.44 -27.67 -13.86
N GLY A 5 -5.06 -26.93 -12.84
CA GLY A 5 -5.56 -27.10 -11.49
C GLY A 5 -5.00 -25.98 -10.64
N HIS A 6 -5.68 -24.84 -10.63
CA HIS A 6 -5.79 -23.88 -9.51
C HIS A 6 -6.49 -22.59 -9.96
N GLU A 7 -7.64 -22.69 -10.63
CA GLU A 7 -8.56 -21.57 -10.74
C GLU A 7 -9.63 -21.70 -9.65
N GLY A 8 -9.46 -20.95 -8.57
CA GLY A 8 -10.47 -20.96 -7.51
C GLY A 8 -10.17 -20.21 -6.23
N LYS A 9 -9.00 -19.57 -6.06
CA LYS A 9 -8.68 -18.85 -4.80
C LYS A 9 -8.09 -17.43 -4.95
N LEU A 10 -8.04 -16.86 -6.15
CA LEU A 10 -7.45 -15.53 -6.37
C LEU A 10 -8.46 -14.38 -6.42
N ALA A 11 -9.77 -14.64 -6.27
CA ALA A 11 -10.79 -13.60 -6.37
C ALA A 11 -10.89 -12.67 -5.15
N HIS A 12 -10.35 -13.06 -3.99
CA HIS A 12 -10.53 -12.32 -2.73
C HIS A 12 -9.42 -11.29 -2.39
N PRO A 13 -8.12 -11.50 -2.69
CA PRO A 13 -7.10 -10.48 -2.45
C PRO A 13 -7.23 -9.26 -3.36
N LEU A 14 -7.71 -9.48 -4.60
CA LEU A 14 -7.88 -8.44 -5.61
C LEU A 14 -8.94 -7.41 -5.20
N ARG A 15 -9.99 -7.82 -4.48
CA ARG A 15 -11.02 -6.90 -3.99
C ARG A 15 -10.52 -6.00 -2.88
N THR A 16 -9.63 -6.51 -2.01
CA THR A 16 -9.02 -5.73 -0.92
C THR A 16 -8.02 -4.74 -1.47
N VAL A 17 -7.17 -5.16 -2.42
CA VAL A 17 -6.25 -4.26 -3.10
C VAL A 17 -7.04 -3.22 -3.89
N ALA A 18 -8.02 -3.61 -4.71
CA ALA A 18 -8.91 -2.70 -5.43
C ALA A 18 -9.81 -1.83 -4.53
N GLN A 19 -10.09 -2.18 -3.26
CA GLN A 19 -10.75 -1.28 -2.30
C GLN A 19 -9.77 -0.29 -1.66
N ILE A 20 -8.57 -0.75 -1.29
CA ILE A 20 -7.48 0.10 -0.77
C ILE A 20 -7.05 1.11 -1.85
N LEU A 21 -7.04 0.65 -3.10
CA LEU A 21 -6.64 1.36 -4.29
C LEU A 21 -7.80 2.10 -4.99
N GLY A 22 -9.04 1.60 -4.93
CA GLY A 22 -10.19 2.11 -5.69
C GLY A 22 -10.71 3.49 -5.26
N ARG A 23 -10.30 4.00 -4.08
CA ARG A 23 -10.52 5.42 -3.72
C ARG A 23 -9.51 6.39 -4.37
N ALA A 24 -8.52 5.88 -5.11
CA ALA A 24 -7.42 6.64 -5.67
C ALA A 24 -7.68 7.20 -7.09
N ASN A 25 -8.93 7.19 -7.57
CA ASN A 25 -9.29 7.61 -8.93
C ASN A 25 -9.31 9.15 -9.15
N ARG A 26 -8.25 9.83 -8.72
CA ARG A 26 -7.93 11.22 -9.08
C ARG A 26 -6.52 11.22 -9.65
N LYS A 27 -6.27 11.80 -10.84
CA LYS A 27 -4.97 11.78 -11.58
C LYS A 27 -3.70 11.99 -10.72
N GLY A 28 -3.78 12.67 -9.58
CA GLY A 28 -2.66 12.89 -8.64
C GLY A 28 -2.37 11.78 -7.62
N HIS A 29 -3.28 10.82 -7.43
CA HIS A 29 -3.17 9.83 -6.36
C HIS A 29 -2.15 8.73 -6.66
N ALA A 30 -2.03 8.26 -7.91
CA ALA A 30 -1.03 7.26 -8.29
C ALA A 30 0.40 7.77 -8.11
N ARG A 31 0.68 9.03 -8.49
CA ARG A 31 1.98 9.69 -8.24
C ARG A 31 2.30 9.83 -6.76
N ARG A 32 1.29 10.13 -5.94
CA ARG A 32 1.46 10.21 -4.49
C ARG A 32 1.67 8.83 -3.87
N LEU A 33 1.02 7.81 -4.41
CA LEU A 33 1.15 6.43 -3.95
C LEU A 33 2.51 5.85 -4.32
N SER A 34 2.97 6.02 -5.57
CA SER A 34 4.32 5.68 -6.02
C SER A 34 5.38 6.30 -5.11
N ARG A 35 5.30 7.61 -4.84
CA ARG A 35 6.22 8.27 -3.89
C ARG A 35 6.15 7.74 -2.46
N ARG A 36 5.03 7.15 -2.03
CA ARG A 36 4.90 6.54 -0.70
C ARG A 36 5.49 5.14 -0.66
N PHE A 37 5.35 4.39 -1.75
CA PHE A 37 5.97 3.07 -1.91
C PHE A 37 7.50 3.21 -1.97
N ALA A 38 8.00 4.21 -2.70
CA ALA A 38 9.44 4.47 -2.75
C ALA A 38 10.06 4.75 -1.36
N ARG A 39 9.30 5.37 -0.44
CA ARG A 39 9.75 5.60 0.94
C ARG A 39 9.93 4.33 1.78
N VAL A 40 9.40 3.21 1.32
CA VAL A 40 9.53 1.90 1.97
C VAL A 40 10.34 0.93 1.11
N GLY A 41 11.01 1.41 0.05
CA GLY A 41 11.90 0.60 -0.79
C GLY A 41 11.21 -0.10 -1.97
N VAL A 42 9.96 0.24 -2.27
CA VAL A 42 9.21 -0.35 -3.39
C VAL A 42 9.06 0.68 -4.51
N ASP A 43 9.62 0.39 -5.68
CA ASP A 43 9.50 1.26 -6.85
C ASP A 43 8.46 0.71 -7.84
N ILE A 44 7.25 1.28 -7.76
CA ILE A 44 6.21 1.04 -8.78
C ILE A 44 5.93 2.37 -9.49
N PRO A 45 6.11 2.43 -10.82
CA PRO A 45 5.82 3.63 -11.58
C PRO A 45 4.38 4.10 -11.41
N PRO A 46 4.12 5.41 -11.42
CA PRO A 46 2.76 5.94 -11.26
C PRO A 46 1.83 5.54 -12.42
N GLY A 47 2.37 5.31 -13.63
CA GLY A 47 1.62 4.76 -14.77
C GLY A 47 1.15 3.34 -14.49
N ARG A 48 2.07 2.48 -14.02
CA ARG A 48 1.75 1.10 -13.68
C ARG A 48 0.76 1.01 -12.53
N LEU A 49 0.96 1.79 -11.46
CA LEU A 49 -0.03 1.86 -10.38
C LEU A 49 -1.41 2.21 -10.91
N ARG A 50 -1.53 3.17 -11.83
CA ARG A 50 -2.81 3.55 -12.44
C ARG A 50 -3.44 2.38 -13.19
N GLU A 51 -2.69 1.64 -13.99
CA GLU A 51 -3.21 0.44 -14.67
C GLU A 51 -3.77 -0.57 -13.65
N MET A 52 -3.06 -0.80 -12.54
CA MET A 52 -3.53 -1.66 -11.46
C MET A 52 -4.80 -1.12 -10.79
N LEU A 53 -4.91 0.22 -10.62
CA LEU A 53 -6.13 0.88 -10.11
C LEU A 53 -7.32 0.68 -11.07
N ASP A 54 -7.04 0.72 -12.37
CA ASP A 54 -8.00 0.61 -13.46
C ASP A 54 -8.40 -0.86 -13.71
N GLY A 55 -7.88 -1.80 -12.90
CA GLY A 55 -8.27 -3.22 -12.91
C GLY A 55 -7.45 -4.08 -13.87
N MET A 56 -6.35 -3.57 -14.40
CA MET A 56 -5.46 -4.38 -15.24
C MET A 56 -4.87 -5.55 -14.44
N PRO A 57 -4.62 -6.70 -15.09
CA PRO A 57 -3.98 -7.83 -14.45
C PRO A 57 -2.66 -7.46 -13.79
N VAL A 58 -2.45 -8.01 -12.59
CA VAL A 58 -1.28 -7.78 -11.74
C VAL A 58 -0.52 -9.09 -11.61
N SER A 59 0.80 -9.04 -11.83
CA SER A 59 1.67 -10.20 -11.62
C SER A 59 1.82 -10.53 -10.13
N GLU A 60 2.28 -11.74 -9.82
CA GLU A 60 2.48 -12.18 -8.44
C GLU A 60 3.57 -11.35 -7.73
N ASP A 61 4.64 -10.97 -8.44
CA ASP A 61 5.71 -10.12 -7.93
C ASP A 61 5.19 -8.72 -7.60
N GLU A 62 4.46 -8.09 -8.52
CA GLU A 62 3.84 -6.79 -8.28
C GLU A 62 2.85 -6.82 -7.11
N MET A 63 2.11 -7.93 -6.96
CA MET A 63 1.21 -8.12 -5.84
C MET A 63 1.98 -8.24 -4.51
N THR A 64 3.13 -8.90 -4.52
CA THR A 64 4.02 -9.02 -3.36
C THR A 64 4.56 -7.66 -2.94
N ASP A 65 5.04 -6.87 -3.91
CA ASP A 65 5.53 -5.50 -3.68
C ASP A 65 4.46 -4.57 -3.13
N VAL A 66 3.24 -4.60 -3.70
CA VAL A 66 2.11 -3.81 -3.19
C VAL A 66 1.77 -4.18 -1.75
N LYS A 67 1.69 -5.49 -1.43
CA LYS A 67 1.40 -5.96 -0.08
C LYS A 67 2.46 -5.51 0.91
N PHE A 68 3.74 -5.71 0.57
CA PHE A 68 4.86 -5.29 1.39
C PHE A 68 4.81 -3.77 1.64
N ALA A 69 4.62 -2.97 0.59
CA ALA A 69 4.58 -1.52 0.70
C ALA A 69 3.44 -1.05 1.63
N LEU A 70 2.26 -1.65 1.52
CA LEU A 70 1.12 -1.32 2.37
C LEU A 70 1.38 -1.64 3.86
N ILE A 71 1.96 -2.81 4.15
CA ILE A 71 2.33 -3.22 5.51
C ILE A 71 3.40 -2.29 6.08
N ALA A 72 4.47 -2.05 5.34
CA ALA A 72 5.57 -1.18 5.76
C ALA A 72 5.09 0.27 6.01
N MET A 73 4.23 0.80 5.15
CA MET A 73 3.62 2.12 5.34
C MET A 73 2.77 2.19 6.61
N ARG A 74 2.00 1.14 6.91
CA ARG A 74 1.20 1.06 8.15
C ARG A 74 2.10 1.07 9.38
N LEU A 75 3.13 0.22 9.41
CA LEU A 75 4.10 0.15 10.51
C LEU A 75 4.82 1.50 10.72
N ASN A 76 5.22 2.17 9.64
CA ASN A 76 5.84 3.49 9.73
C ASN A 76 4.89 4.56 10.31
N ARG A 77 3.59 4.50 9.97
CA ARG A 77 2.58 5.37 10.56
C ARG A 77 2.44 5.11 12.06
N GLU A 78 2.34 3.85 12.46
CA GLU A 78 2.23 3.44 13.87
C GLU A 78 3.45 3.89 14.68
N LYS A 79 4.67 3.68 14.16
CA LYS A 79 5.92 4.17 14.76
C LYS A 79 5.91 5.69 14.94
N ARG A 80 5.45 6.44 13.93
CA ARG A 80 5.37 7.91 14.00
C ARG A 80 4.36 8.36 15.05
N ILE A 81 3.19 7.74 15.11
CA ILE A 81 2.17 8.03 16.12
C ILE A 81 2.71 7.75 17.53
N ALA A 82 3.35 6.59 17.74
CA ALA A 82 3.97 6.25 19.01
C ALA A 82 5.06 7.26 19.42
N LYS A 83 5.90 7.69 18.48
CA LYS A 83 6.92 8.74 18.71
C LYS A 83 6.28 10.06 19.13
N LEU A 84 5.24 10.50 18.42
CA LEU A 84 4.52 11.75 18.75
C LEU A 84 3.83 11.66 20.11
N ALA A 85 3.20 10.53 20.43
CA ALA A 85 2.59 10.29 21.74
C ALA A 85 3.65 10.35 22.85
N ARG A 86 4.85 9.78 22.63
CA ARG A 86 5.95 9.86 23.59
C ARG A 86 6.46 11.28 23.79
N ILE A 87 6.57 12.06 22.71
CA ILE A 87 6.95 13.49 22.79
C ILE A 87 5.88 14.27 23.57
N GLN A 88 4.60 14.08 23.25
CA GLN A 88 3.50 14.72 23.98
C GLN A 88 3.48 14.36 25.47
N ARG A 89 3.77 13.11 25.86
CA ARG A 89 3.90 12.76 27.29
C ARG A 89 5.09 13.44 27.97
N ARG A 90 6.20 13.65 27.25
CA ARG A 90 7.40 14.29 27.80
C ARG A 90 7.28 15.80 27.94
N TYR A 91 6.59 16.46 27.00
CA TYR A 91 6.51 17.93 26.93
C TYR A 91 5.12 18.48 27.22
N GLY A 92 4.09 17.62 27.31
CA GLY A 92 2.72 18.01 27.68
C GLY A 92 2.55 18.36 29.16
N HIS A 93 3.61 18.19 29.97
CA HIS A 93 3.69 18.68 31.34
C HIS A 93 4.50 19.99 31.48
N ALA A 94 4.98 20.57 30.38
CA ALA A 94 5.77 21.82 30.40
C ALA A 94 4.95 23.09 30.10
N ILE A 95 3.63 22.96 29.96
CA ILE A 95 2.71 24.11 29.87
C ILE A 95 1.48 23.79 30.73
N LEU A 96 1.63 23.94 32.05
CA LEU A 96 0.57 24.31 33.00
C LEU A 96 1.22 25.19 34.07
#